data_AF-A0A2C9D6G6-F1
#
_entry.id   AF-A0A2C9D6G6-F1
#
_cell.length_a   1.000
_cell.length_b   1.000
_cell.length_c   1.000
_cell.angle_alpha   90.00
_cell.angle_beta   90.00
_cell.angle_gamma   90.00
#
_symmetry.space_group_name_H-M   'P 1'
#
loop_
_entity.id
_entity.type
_entity.pdbx_description
1 polymer ?
#
loop_
_entity_poly.entity_id
_entity_poly.type
_entity_poly.pdbx_seq_one_letter_code
_entity_poly.pdbx_strand_id
1 'polypeptide(L)'
;MGAVTLSGAAAAASDKDYVAIARSCWGDSLPDWIEALASECNRIGQRSAAEKIDYSGSAVSAVLRRKYQGNVAEVEARTRAALMRGTVLCPSLQRAISGAQCLANQALPFSTANPARARLFRDCRNGCLHSRIGGDA
;
A
#
# COMPACT_ATOMS: atom_id res chain seq x y z
N MET A 1 -21.45 3.84 28.08
CA MET A 1 -20.00 3.59 27.88
C MET A 1 -19.90 2.38 26.96
N GLY A 2 -19.41 2.40 25.71
CA GLY A 2 -19.13 3.49 24.78
C GLY A 2 -19.62 3.04 23.39
N ALA A 3 -20.15 3.98 22.62
CA ALA A 3 -20.57 3.73 21.24
C ALA A 3 -19.33 3.55 20.37
N VAL A 4 -19.16 2.37 19.77
CA VAL A 4 -18.23 2.16 18.67
C VAL A 4 -18.87 2.79 17.43
N THR A 5 -18.50 4.03 17.13
CA THR A 5 -18.77 4.63 15.83
C THR A 5 -17.80 4.04 14.82
N LEU A 6 -18.29 3.10 14.01
CA LEU A 6 -17.63 2.74 12.77
C LEU A 6 -17.67 3.96 11.85
N SER A 7 -16.48 4.50 11.61
CA SER A 7 -16.18 5.64 10.77
C SER A 7 -16.79 5.46 9.38
N GLY A 8 -17.77 6.30 9.05
CA GLY A 8 -18.30 6.43 7.71
C GLY A 8 -17.25 7.06 6.80
N ALA A 9 -16.80 6.31 5.80
CA ALA A 9 -16.01 6.81 4.70
C ALA A 9 -16.88 7.71 3.82
N ALA A 10 -16.89 9.02 4.12
CA ALA A 10 -17.33 10.03 3.18
C ALA A 10 -16.16 10.35 2.23
N ALA A 11 -16.35 10.03 0.95
CA ALA A 11 -15.49 10.47 -0.14
C ALA A 11 -15.48 12.00 -0.18
N ALA A 12 -14.39 12.62 0.30
CA ALA A 12 -14.12 14.01 0.07
C ALA A 12 -13.49 14.14 -1.32
N ALA A 13 -14.29 14.59 -2.29
CA ALA A 13 -13.79 15.07 -3.57
C ALA A 13 -12.78 16.19 -3.30
N SER A 14 -11.49 15.91 -3.52
CA SER A 14 -10.46 16.94 -3.51
C SER A 14 -10.64 17.76 -4.79
N ASP A 15 -10.78 19.07 -4.69
CA ASP A 15 -10.75 20.03 -5.81
C ASP A 15 -9.43 19.96 -6.62
N LYS A 16 -8.43 19.25 -6.09
CA LYS A 16 -7.13 19.03 -6.73
C LYS A 16 -7.14 17.72 -7.52
N ASP A 17 -6.93 17.84 -8.83
CA ASP A 17 -6.61 16.70 -9.68
C ASP A 17 -5.13 16.28 -9.49
N TYR A 18 -4.93 15.21 -8.73
CA TYR A 18 -3.60 14.64 -8.49
C TYR A 18 -2.98 14.04 -9.75
N VAL A 19 -3.77 13.57 -10.72
CA VAL A 19 -3.27 13.00 -11.97
C VAL A 19 -2.70 14.11 -12.85
N ALA A 20 -3.38 15.24 -12.97
CA ALA A 20 -2.86 16.42 -13.65
C ALA A 20 -1.55 16.93 -13.01
N ILE A 21 -1.49 16.99 -11.68
CA ILE A 21 -0.26 17.37 -10.95
C ILE A 21 0.88 16.40 -11.27
N ALA A 22 0.62 15.08 -11.19
CA ALA A 22 1.62 14.06 -11.48
C ALA A 22 2.14 14.18 -12.92
N ARG A 23 1.24 14.31 -13.90
CA ARG A 23 1.59 14.53 -15.32
C ARG A 23 2.43 15.78 -15.52
N SER A 24 2.10 16.89 -14.86
CA SER A 24 2.88 18.14 -14.97
C SER A 24 4.30 18.03 -14.40
N CYS A 25 4.52 17.17 -13.39
CA CYS A 25 5.83 17.03 -12.73
C CYS A 25 6.69 15.92 -13.34
N TRP A 26 6.06 14.85 -13.84
CA TRP A 26 6.76 13.69 -14.42
C TRP A 26 6.89 13.77 -15.95
N GLY A 27 6.00 14.51 -16.62
CA GLY A 27 5.97 14.65 -18.08
C GLY A 27 5.75 13.31 -18.78
N ASP A 28 6.46 13.08 -19.88
CA ASP A 28 6.39 11.86 -20.69
C ASP A 28 6.96 10.61 -19.98
N SER A 29 7.66 10.79 -18.86
CA SER A 29 8.20 9.69 -18.05
C SER A 29 7.33 9.35 -16.84
N LEU A 30 6.00 9.50 -16.95
CA LEU A 30 5.07 9.15 -15.88
C LEU A 30 5.01 7.63 -15.68
N PRO A 31 5.45 7.10 -14.52
CA PRO A 31 5.32 5.68 -14.22
C PRO A 31 3.86 5.30 -13.98
N ASP A 32 3.49 4.09 -14.41
CA ASP A 32 2.18 3.46 -14.20
C ASP A 32 1.71 3.50 -12.75
N TRP A 33 2.62 3.22 -11.81
CA TRP A 33 2.31 3.20 -10.39
C TRP A 33 2.06 4.60 -9.81
N ILE A 34 2.70 5.66 -10.35
CA ILE A 34 2.45 7.04 -9.95
C ILE A 34 1.04 7.46 -10.40
N GLU A 35 0.66 7.11 -11.63
CA GLU A 35 -0.69 7.39 -12.14
C GLU A 35 -1.75 6.66 -11.31
N ALA A 36 -1.53 5.38 -10.98
CA ALA A 36 -2.42 4.62 -10.11
C ALA A 36 -2.56 5.24 -8.71
N LEU A 37 -1.46 5.71 -8.12
CA LEU A 37 -1.46 6.41 -6.84
C LEU A 37 -2.22 7.74 -6.91
N ALA A 38 -2.00 8.52 -7.96
CA ALA A 38 -2.68 9.79 -8.20
C ALA A 38 -4.19 9.59 -8.40
N SER A 39 -4.58 8.59 -9.18
CA SER A 39 -5.98 8.23 -9.41
C SER A 39 -6.67 7.80 -8.10
N GLU A 40 -5.98 7.01 -7.26
CA GLU A 40 -6.51 6.66 -5.94
C GLU A 40 -6.61 7.89 -5.02
N CYS A 41 -5.66 8.82 -5.08
CA CYS A 41 -5.74 10.08 -4.34
C CYS A 41 -6.96 10.92 -4.76
N ASN A 42 -7.30 10.94 -6.05
CA ASN A 42 -8.52 11.58 -6.54
C ASN A 42 -9.79 10.88 -5.99
N ARG A 43 -9.76 9.54 -5.87
CA ARG A 43 -10.92 8.73 -5.46
C ARG A 43 -11.25 8.82 -3.97
N ILE A 44 -10.23 8.72 -3.10
CA ILE A 44 -10.42 8.59 -1.63
C ILE A 44 -9.69 9.66 -0.81
N GLY A 45 -8.99 10.59 -1.48
CA GLY A 45 -8.18 11.61 -0.86
C GLY A 45 -6.73 11.16 -0.59
N GLN A 46 -5.79 12.12 -0.70
CA GLN A 46 -4.35 11.89 -0.55
C GLN A 46 -3.96 11.23 0.79
N ARG A 47 -4.58 11.65 1.90
CA ARG A 47 -4.28 11.09 3.23
C ARG A 47 -4.66 9.61 3.29
N SER A 48 -5.89 9.28 2.91
CA SER A 48 -6.40 7.90 2.91
C SER A 48 -5.60 7.01 1.96
N ALA A 49 -5.22 7.52 0.79
CA ALA A 49 -4.37 6.81 -0.16
C ALA A 49 -2.96 6.56 0.42
N ALA A 50 -2.38 7.53 1.11
CA ALA A 50 -1.09 7.37 1.78
C ALA A 50 -1.13 6.32 2.90
N GLU A 51 -2.18 6.32 3.71
CA GLU A 51 -2.39 5.33 4.77
C GLU A 51 -2.47 3.90 4.20
N LYS A 52 -3.06 3.70 3.00
CA LYS A 52 -3.11 2.38 2.34
C LYS A 52 -1.74 1.82 1.96
N ILE A 53 -0.77 2.68 1.66
CA ILE A 53 0.61 2.28 1.34
C ILE A 53 1.55 2.40 2.55
N ASP A 54 1.00 2.69 3.73
CA ASP A 54 1.75 2.90 4.97
C ASP A 54 2.82 4.00 4.84
N TYR A 55 2.40 5.14 4.26
CA TYR A 55 3.19 6.36 4.14
C TYR A 55 2.41 7.58 4.64
N SER A 56 3.13 8.67 4.88
CA SER A 56 2.51 9.96 5.19
C SER A 56 1.96 10.64 3.94
N GLY A 57 0.91 11.45 4.12
CA GLY A 57 0.38 12.27 3.02
C GLY A 57 1.43 13.20 2.42
N SER A 58 2.35 13.75 3.22
CA SER A 58 3.45 14.59 2.73
C SER A 58 4.43 13.81 1.86
N ALA A 59 4.75 12.56 2.20
CA ALA A 59 5.58 11.69 1.36
C ALA A 59 4.90 11.43 0.00
N VAL A 60 3.61 11.09 -0.01
CA VAL A 60 2.85 10.89 -1.26
C VAL A 60 2.84 12.16 -2.13
N SER A 61 2.61 13.33 -1.53
CA SER A 61 2.65 14.60 -2.29
C SER A 61 4.03 14.87 -2.90
N ALA A 62 5.11 14.60 -2.16
CA ALA A 62 6.47 14.72 -2.67
C ALA A 62 6.74 13.72 -3.81
N VAL A 63 6.22 12.50 -3.73
CA VAL A 63 6.34 11.47 -4.77
C VAL A 63 5.60 11.89 -6.04
N LEU A 64 4.35 12.33 -5.92
CA LEU A 64 3.55 12.81 -7.06
C LEU A 64 4.21 14.02 -7.75
N ARG A 65 4.89 14.88 -6.98
CA ARG A 65 5.62 16.05 -7.50
C ARG A 65 7.05 15.74 -7.96
N ARG A 66 7.48 14.48 -7.97
CA ARG A 66 8.86 14.06 -8.31
C ARG A 66 9.94 14.72 -7.45
N LYS A 67 9.62 15.05 -6.19
CA LYS A 67 10.51 15.69 -5.21
C LYS A 67 10.90 14.78 -4.05
N TYR A 68 10.44 13.54 -4.04
CA TYR A 68 10.73 12.61 -2.96
C TYR A 68 12.18 12.11 -3.05
N GLN A 69 12.95 12.36 -2.00
CA GLN A 69 14.37 11.97 -1.90
C GLN A 69 14.58 10.67 -1.10
N GLY A 70 13.51 10.04 -0.63
CA GLY A 70 13.58 8.76 0.07
C GLY A 70 13.67 7.56 -0.88
N ASN A 71 13.37 6.37 -0.35
CA ASN A 71 13.39 5.14 -1.14
C ASN A 71 12.16 5.04 -2.07
N VAL A 72 12.27 5.59 -3.27
CA VAL A 72 11.21 5.57 -4.29
C VAL A 72 10.83 4.13 -4.68
N ALA A 73 11.78 3.21 -4.73
CA ALA A 73 11.53 1.81 -5.07
C ALA A 73 10.65 1.10 -4.02
N GLU A 74 10.79 1.47 -2.74
CA GLU A 74 9.92 0.96 -1.69
C GLU A 74 8.49 1.50 -1.85
N VAL A 75 8.34 2.81 -2.13
CA VAL A 75 7.03 3.42 -2.39
C VAL A 75 6.36 2.77 -3.60
N GLU A 76 7.09 2.54 -4.68
CA GLU A 76 6.60 1.84 -5.87
C GLU A 76 6.10 0.44 -5.51
N ALA A 77 6.91 -0.36 -4.81
CA ALA A 77 6.52 -1.71 -4.45
C ALA A 77 5.28 -1.75 -3.53
N ARG A 78 5.19 -0.81 -2.58
CA ARG A 78 4.02 -0.69 -1.70
C ARG A 78 2.78 -0.23 -2.47
N THR A 79 2.93 0.75 -3.35
CA THR A 79 1.86 1.23 -4.25
C THR A 79 1.35 0.10 -5.13
N ARG A 80 2.25 -0.61 -5.81
CA ARG A 80 1.90 -1.75 -6.66
C ARG A 80 1.19 -2.84 -5.88
N ALA A 81 1.62 -3.15 -4.66
CA ALA A 81 0.93 -4.15 -3.85
C ALA A 81 -0.42 -3.67 -3.31
N ALA A 82 -0.50 -2.43 -2.82
CA ALA A 82 -1.69 -1.89 -2.18
C ALA A 82 -2.81 -1.56 -3.17
N LEU A 83 -2.43 -0.95 -4.30
CA LEU A 83 -3.37 -0.33 -5.23
C LEU A 83 -3.52 -1.13 -6.52
N MET A 84 -2.45 -1.78 -7.01
CA MET A 84 -2.47 -2.46 -8.31
C MET A 84 -2.69 -3.98 -8.22
N ARG A 85 -2.12 -4.67 -7.22
CA ARG A 85 -2.39 -6.10 -6.96
C ARG A 85 -3.79 -6.35 -6.36
N GLY A 86 -4.47 -5.31 -5.89
CA GLY A 86 -5.81 -5.42 -5.33
C GLY A 86 -5.86 -6.27 -4.05
N THR A 87 -6.83 -7.20 -4.01
CA THR A 87 -7.04 -8.12 -2.89
C THR A 87 -6.44 -9.48 -3.21
N VAL A 88 -5.60 -10.00 -2.32
CA VAL A 88 -4.97 -11.32 -2.44
C VAL A 88 -5.57 -12.28 -1.41
N LEU A 89 -5.75 -13.54 -1.81
CA LEU A 89 -6.15 -14.58 -0.87
C LEU A 89 -4.90 -15.03 -0.10
N CYS A 90 -4.86 -14.80 1.22
CA CYS A 90 -3.74 -15.23 2.05
C CYS A 90 -3.96 -16.67 2.53
N PRO A 91 -3.13 -17.64 2.14
CA PRO A 91 -3.29 -19.04 2.58
C PRO A 91 -3.10 -19.21 4.09
N SER A 92 -2.26 -18.40 4.73
CA SER A 92 -2.02 -18.49 6.17
C SER A 92 -3.20 -17.94 7.00
N LEU A 93 -3.79 -16.82 6.54
CA LEU A 93 -4.93 -16.18 7.22
C LEU A 93 -6.29 -16.70 6.74
N GLN A 94 -6.32 -17.54 5.71
CA GLN A 94 -7.53 -18.13 5.12
C GLN A 94 -8.61 -17.09 4.75
N ARG A 95 -8.17 -15.90 4.33
CA ARG A 95 -9.05 -14.79 3.94
C ARG A 95 -8.41 -13.89 2.91
N ALA A 96 -9.26 -13.15 2.20
CA ALA A 96 -8.83 -12.09 1.31
C ALA A 96 -8.29 -10.91 2.15
N ILE A 97 -7.07 -10.47 1.84
CA ILE A 97 -6.41 -9.31 2.45
C ILE A 97 -5.96 -8.37 1.34
N SER A 98 -5.81 -7.09 1.63
CA SER A 98 -5.20 -6.19 0.63
C SER A 98 -3.74 -6.58 0.39
N GLY A 99 -3.22 -6.34 -0.82
CA GLY A 99 -1.79 -6.57 -1.05
C GLY A 99 -0.90 -5.71 -0.14
N ALA A 100 -1.38 -4.55 0.33
CA ALA A 100 -0.74 -3.77 1.38
C ALA A 100 -0.60 -4.55 2.70
N GLN A 101 -1.69 -5.16 3.18
CA GLN A 101 -1.67 -6.01 4.38
C GLN A 101 -0.76 -7.22 4.16
N CYS A 102 -0.75 -7.80 2.96
CA CYS A 102 0.15 -8.90 2.62
C CYS A 102 1.62 -8.47 2.79
N LEU A 103 2.01 -7.31 2.26
CA LEU A 103 3.36 -6.78 2.42
C LEU A 103 3.70 -6.41 3.86
N ALA A 104 2.80 -5.73 4.55
CA ALA A 104 3.00 -5.36 5.95
C ALA A 104 3.26 -6.60 6.80
N ASN A 105 2.47 -7.66 6.61
CA ASN A 105 2.67 -8.93 7.30
C ASN A 105 4.04 -9.57 7.02
N GLN A 106 4.56 -9.45 5.79
CA GLN A 106 5.87 -9.99 5.41
C GLN A 106 7.05 -9.21 6.00
N ALA A 107 6.90 -7.89 6.13
CA ALA A 107 7.92 -6.98 6.65
C ALA A 107 8.12 -7.08 8.17
N LEU A 108 7.15 -7.66 8.88
CA LEU A 108 7.23 -7.77 10.33
C LEU A 108 8.34 -8.74 10.77
N PRO A 109 9.06 -8.41 11.87
CA PRO A 109 10.06 -9.31 12.42
C PRO A 109 9.41 -10.55 13.04
N PHE A 110 10.20 -11.63 13.13
CA PHE A 110 9.81 -12.84 13.83
C PHE A 110 9.56 -12.54 15.31
N SER A 111 8.50 -13.11 15.88
CA SER A 111 8.16 -12.98 17.29
C SER A 111 7.54 -14.27 17.79
N THR A 112 7.98 -14.75 18.96
CA THR A 112 7.43 -15.90 19.66
C THR A 112 6.25 -15.56 20.56
N ALA A 113 6.02 -14.26 20.83
CA ALA A 113 4.95 -13.79 21.72
C ALA A 113 3.54 -14.06 21.17
N ASN A 114 3.41 -14.31 19.86
CA ASN A 114 2.14 -14.63 19.22
C ASN A 114 2.30 -15.80 18.24
N PRO A 115 1.75 -16.99 18.55
CA PRO A 115 1.92 -18.18 17.72
C PRO A 115 1.29 -18.04 16.33
N ALA A 116 0.18 -17.28 16.20
CA ALA A 116 -0.43 -16.99 14.91
C ALA A 116 0.49 -16.13 14.03
N ARG A 117 1.17 -15.15 14.61
CA ARG A 117 2.19 -14.36 13.90
C ARG A 117 3.42 -15.18 13.53
N ALA A 118 3.89 -16.05 14.43
CA ALA A 118 5.00 -16.95 14.14
C ALA A 118 4.68 -17.89 12.97
N ARG A 119 3.45 -18.40 12.90
CA ARG A 119 2.94 -19.19 11.76
C ARG A 119 2.91 -18.37 10.48
N LEU A 120 2.30 -17.19 10.49
CA LEU A 120 2.24 -16.30 9.34
C LEU A 120 3.63 -15.96 8.79
N PHE A 121 4.58 -15.65 9.68
CA PHE A 121 5.97 -15.35 9.30
C PHE A 121 6.64 -16.51 8.56
N ARG A 122 6.44 -17.75 9.04
CA ARG A 122 6.97 -18.97 8.43
C ARG A 122 6.29 -19.26 7.09
N ASP A 123 4.96 -19.23 7.04
CA ASP A 123 4.19 -19.50 5.83
C ASP A 123 4.53 -18.51 4.71
N CYS A 124 4.76 -17.23 5.05
CA CYS A 124 5.24 -16.23 4.09
C CYS A 124 6.63 -16.56 3.52
N ARG A 125 7.50 -17.25 4.25
CA ARG A 125 8.87 -17.60 3.84
C ARG A 125 8.99 -19.04 3.32
N ASN A 126 7.90 -19.78 3.30
CA ASN A 126 7.84 -21.18 2.88
C ASN A 126 7.08 -21.31 1.54
N GLY A 127 7.51 -20.54 0.53
CA GLY A 127 6.97 -20.68 -0.84
C GLY A 127 5.65 -19.95 -1.12
N CYS A 128 5.31 -18.90 -0.37
CA CYS A 128 4.11 -18.12 -0.66
C CYS A 128 4.23 -17.37 -2.01
N LEU A 129 3.26 -17.57 -2.91
CA LEU A 129 3.15 -16.92 -4.24
C LEU A 129 3.15 -15.37 -4.21
N HIS A 130 2.88 -14.80 -3.03
CA HIS A 130 2.84 -13.36 -2.82
C HIS A 130 4.04 -12.83 -2.01
N SER A 131 4.98 -13.71 -1.63
CA SER A 131 6.16 -13.37 -0.84
C SER A 131 7.20 -12.57 -1.62
N ARG A 132 7.86 -11.61 -0.97
CA ARG A 132 9.01 -10.87 -1.51
C ARG A 132 10.34 -11.58 -1.34
N ILE A 133 10.43 -12.57 -0.45
CA ILE A 133 11.72 -13.15 0.02
C ILE A 133 12.05 -14.47 -0.68
N GLY A 134 11.15 -15.00 -1.51
CA GLY A 134 11.41 -16.20 -2.30
C GLY A 134 10.24 -17.17 -2.26
N GLY A 135 9.66 -17.40 -3.43
CA GLY A 135 9.12 -18.69 -3.80
C GLY A 135 10.09 -19.32 -4.78
N ASP A 136 11.28 -19.69 -4.31
CA ASP A 136 12.25 -20.48 -5.08
C ASP A 136 12.70 -21.65 -4.20
N ALA A 137 11.86 -22.69 -4.17
CA ALA A 137 12.18 -24.11 -4.00
C ALA A 137 10.88 -24.91 -3.91
#